data_AF-A0AAW2INU3-F1
#
_entry.id   AF-A0AAW2INU3-F1
#
_cell.length_a   1.000
_cell.length_b   1.000
_cell.length_c   1.000
_cell.angle_alpha   90.00
_cell.angle_beta   90.00
_cell.angle_gamma   90.00
#
_symmetry.space_group_name_H-M   'P 1'
#
loop_
_entity.id
_entity.type
_entity.pdbx_description
1 polymer ?
#
loop_
_entity_poly.entity_id
_entity_poly.type
_entity_poly.pdbx_seq_one_letter_code
_entity_poly.pdbx_strand_id
1 'polypeptide(L)'
;MPKGFTATTISLIPKTASPTCWSEYRPISLCNVTNKICTKLMTTRLGHVLPKVISLSQSGFVPGRLLSDNVLLAQELIHSLESRRPDANVVFKLDMAKAYDRVSWEFLYQVLQRKGFPQRWIGLVANAISHCWFSVLVNGEHAGFFHSTRGLRQGDPLSPALFVLAADYLSRGLERLFAAHPTMFYQAPGLIRVSHLAYADDLMIFYYHEPPKYGAITWLFAGV
;
A
#
# COMPACT_ATOMS: atom_id res chain seq x y z
N MET A 1 20.99 3.88 -16.23
CA MET A 1 22.00 4.20 -15.19
C MET A 1 23.14 3.19 -15.26
N PRO A 2 24.40 3.54 -14.92
CA PRO A 2 25.49 2.57 -14.82
C PRO A 2 25.16 1.44 -13.82
N LYS A 3 25.59 0.21 -14.10
CA LYS A 3 25.25 -0.98 -13.28
C LYS A 3 25.64 -0.83 -11.80
N GLY A 4 26.76 -0.16 -11.51
CA GLY A 4 27.21 0.10 -10.14
C GLY A 4 26.31 1.04 -9.33
N PHE A 5 25.55 1.92 -10.00
CA PHE A 5 24.61 2.83 -9.34
C PHE A 5 23.28 2.15 -9.00
N THR A 6 22.96 1.09 -9.74
CA THR A 6 21.75 0.29 -9.55
C THR A 6 21.98 -0.98 -8.75
N ALA A 7 23.23 -1.29 -8.41
CA ALA A 7 23.58 -2.38 -7.52
C ALA A 7 22.99 -2.13 -6.12
N THR A 8 22.32 -3.14 -5.60
CA THR A 8 21.58 -3.11 -4.36
C THR A 8 21.89 -4.37 -3.58
N THR A 9 22.21 -4.22 -2.30
CA THR A 9 22.46 -5.37 -1.42
C THR A 9 21.20 -5.65 -0.61
N ILE A 10 20.68 -6.87 -0.67
CA ILE A 10 19.57 -7.32 0.17
C ILE A 10 20.16 -7.82 1.48
N SER A 11 19.89 -7.11 2.57
CA SER A 11 20.18 -7.57 3.92
C SER A 11 18.94 -8.21 4.53
N LEU A 12 19.10 -9.33 5.20
CA LEU A 12 18.00 -10.08 5.82
C LEU A 12 17.92 -9.72 7.31
N ILE A 13 16.90 -8.98 7.71
CA ILE A 13 16.67 -8.64 9.12
C ILE A 13 15.74 -9.68 9.74
N PRO A 14 16.14 -10.36 10.83
CA PRO A 14 15.28 -11.32 11.50
C PRO A 14 14.09 -10.60 12.18
N LYS A 15 12.88 -11.14 12.02
CA LYS A 15 11.65 -10.66 12.69
C LYS A 15 11.50 -11.22 14.10
N THR A 16 12.14 -12.37 14.38
CA THR A 16 12.12 -13.09 15.65
C THR A 16 13.56 -13.36 16.11
N ALA A 17 13.75 -13.73 17.38
CA ALA A 17 15.09 -13.95 17.95
C ALA A 17 15.83 -15.14 17.30
N SER A 18 15.10 -16.20 16.96
CA SER A 18 15.65 -17.44 16.38
C SER A 18 14.88 -17.81 15.12
N PRO A 19 15.13 -17.14 13.99
CA PRO A 19 14.43 -17.42 12.73
C PRO A 19 14.84 -18.81 12.20
N THR A 20 13.84 -19.62 11.85
CA THR A 20 13.98 -20.97 11.31
C THR A 20 13.52 -21.07 9.85
N CYS A 21 12.76 -20.08 9.37
CA CYS A 21 12.25 -20.06 7.99
C CYS A 21 12.41 -18.70 7.31
N TRP A 22 12.43 -18.69 5.97
CA TRP A 22 12.64 -17.46 5.18
C TRP A 22 11.57 -16.38 5.39
N SER A 23 10.33 -16.77 5.73
CA SER A 23 9.24 -15.84 6.04
C SER A 23 9.45 -15.02 7.31
N GLU A 24 10.30 -15.49 8.21
CA GLU A 24 10.69 -14.80 9.45
C GLU A 24 11.79 -13.76 9.22
N TYR A 25 12.28 -13.63 7.99
CA TYR A 25 13.18 -12.55 7.62
C TYR A 25 12.42 -11.43 6.90
N ARG A 26 12.86 -10.19 7.15
CA ARG A 26 12.46 -9.00 6.41
C ARG A 26 13.62 -8.57 5.52
N PRO A 27 13.51 -8.73 4.18
CA PRO A 27 14.55 -8.25 3.28
C PRO A 27 14.55 -6.71 3.25
N ILE A 28 15.71 -6.09 3.45
CA ILE A 28 15.92 -4.65 3.27
C ILE A 28 16.90 -4.44 2.12
N SER A 29 16.51 -3.59 1.18
CA SER A 29 17.33 -3.17 0.04
C SER A 29 18.25 -2.02 0.42
N LEU A 30 19.52 -2.34 0.64
CA LEU A 30 20.60 -1.37 0.80
C LEU A 30 21.01 -0.86 -0.59
N CYS A 31 20.28 0.16 -1.04
CA CYS A 31 20.55 0.83 -2.32
C CYS A 31 21.81 1.69 -2.25
N ASN A 32 22.51 1.83 -3.37
CA ASN A 32 23.60 2.79 -3.52
C ASN A 32 23.17 4.21 -3.12
N VAL A 33 24.03 4.93 -2.38
CA VAL A 33 23.76 6.29 -1.88
C VAL A 33 23.42 7.25 -3.02
N THR A 34 24.12 7.19 -4.15
CA THR A 34 23.82 8.03 -5.32
C THR A 34 22.40 7.82 -5.82
N ASN A 35 21.95 6.56 -5.88
CA ASN A 35 20.57 6.23 -6.26
C ASN A 35 19.58 6.77 -5.22
N LYS A 36 19.88 6.61 -3.92
CA LYS A 36 19.04 7.16 -2.84
C LYS A 36 18.91 8.68 -2.91
N ILE A 37 19.95 9.41 -3.31
CA ILE A 37 19.88 10.86 -3.52
C ILE A 37 18.91 11.17 -4.67
N CYS A 38 19.06 10.49 -5.82
CA CYS A 38 18.16 10.68 -6.95
C CYS A 38 16.70 10.38 -6.58
N THR A 39 16.43 9.23 -5.96
CA THR A 39 15.07 8.84 -5.58
C THR A 39 14.52 9.73 -4.47
N LYS A 40 15.34 10.20 -3.53
CA LYS A 40 14.92 11.19 -2.52
C LYS A 40 14.51 12.52 -3.17
N LEU A 41 15.27 13.03 -4.13
CA LEU A 41 14.90 14.24 -4.88
C LEU A 41 13.57 14.06 -5.61
N MET A 42 13.34 12.89 -6.20
CA MET A 42 12.07 12.55 -6.83
C MET A 42 10.93 12.51 -5.80
N THR A 43 11.11 11.85 -4.65
CA THR A 43 10.12 11.79 -3.59
C THR A 43 9.76 13.17 -3.05
N THR A 44 10.74 14.05 -2.84
CA THR A 44 10.49 15.42 -2.37
C THR A 44 9.58 16.17 -3.35
N ARG A 45 9.86 16.10 -4.66
CA ARG A 45 9.00 16.72 -5.69
C ARG A 45 7.62 16.11 -5.72
N LEU A 46 7.54 14.78 -5.64
CA LEU A 46 6.29 14.03 -5.66
C LEU A 46 5.42 14.35 -4.43
N GLY A 47 6.05 14.63 -3.28
CA GLY A 47 5.37 14.99 -2.03
C GLY A 47 4.46 16.22 -2.16
N HIS A 48 4.76 17.18 -3.04
CA HIS A 48 3.90 18.33 -3.32
C HIS A 48 2.67 17.98 -4.18
N VAL A 49 2.69 16.82 -4.84
CA VAL A 49 1.64 16.36 -5.76
C VAL A 49 0.75 15.32 -5.08
N LEU A 50 1.31 14.43 -4.25
CA LEU A 50 0.59 13.31 -3.62
C LEU A 50 -0.73 13.73 -2.94
N PRO A 51 -0.79 14.79 -2.11
CA PRO A 51 -2.03 15.16 -1.43
C PRO A 51 -3.19 15.52 -2.37
N LYS A 52 -2.86 15.93 -3.61
CA LYS A 52 -3.83 16.35 -4.63
C LYS A 52 -4.35 15.19 -5.48
N VAL A 53 -3.60 14.09 -5.58
CA VAL A 53 -3.89 12.99 -6.52
C VAL A 53 -4.27 11.68 -5.84
N ILE A 54 -4.00 11.55 -4.54
CA ILE A 54 -4.35 10.39 -3.71
C ILE A 54 -5.67 10.66 -2.98
N SER A 55 -6.58 9.68 -2.99
CA SER A 55 -7.84 9.68 -2.25
C SER A 55 -7.64 10.03 -0.78
N LEU A 56 -8.61 10.73 -0.17
CA LEU A 56 -8.59 11.07 1.25
C LEU A 56 -8.61 9.83 2.16
N SER A 57 -9.10 8.69 1.66
CA SER A 57 -9.12 7.42 2.40
C SER A 57 -7.73 6.84 2.69
N GLN A 58 -6.68 7.28 1.99
CA GLN A 58 -5.30 6.82 2.21
C GLN A 58 -4.52 7.83 3.06
N SER A 59 -4.23 7.50 4.32
CA SER A 59 -3.47 8.38 5.21
C SER A 59 -1.97 8.07 5.23
N GLY A 60 -1.56 6.86 4.81
CA GLY A 60 -0.16 6.44 4.82
C GLY A 60 0.67 7.11 3.72
N PHE A 61 1.90 7.51 4.06
CA PHE A 61 2.90 8.04 3.12
C PHE A 61 2.46 9.25 2.26
N VAL A 62 1.42 9.97 2.68
CA VAL A 62 1.00 11.22 2.04
C VAL A 62 1.33 12.39 2.97
N PRO A 63 2.14 13.37 2.52
CA PRO A 63 2.49 14.52 3.36
C PRO A 63 1.26 15.29 3.84
N GLY A 64 1.26 15.67 5.13
CA GLY A 64 0.16 16.41 5.76
C GLY A 64 -1.03 15.55 6.22
N ARG A 65 -0.95 14.22 6.10
CA ARG A 65 -1.96 13.30 6.66
C ARG A 65 -1.38 12.60 7.88
N LEU A 66 -2.10 12.63 8.99
CA LEU A 66 -1.67 12.01 10.24
C LEU A 66 -2.24 10.59 10.37
N LEU A 67 -1.44 9.66 10.91
CA LEU A 67 -1.91 8.31 11.23
C LEU A 67 -2.99 8.35 12.33
N SER A 68 -2.84 9.26 13.30
CA SER A 68 -3.79 9.43 14.40
C SER A 68 -5.22 9.66 13.92
N ASP A 69 -5.40 10.46 12.87
CA ASP A 69 -6.72 10.79 12.34
C ASP A 69 -7.39 9.55 11.76
N ASN A 70 -6.62 8.69 11.09
CA ASN A 70 -7.11 7.45 10.52
C ASN A 70 -7.47 6.43 11.62
N VAL A 71 -6.63 6.31 12.65
CA VAL A 71 -6.89 5.44 13.81
C VAL A 71 -8.12 5.90 14.57
N LEU A 72 -8.26 7.20 14.83
CA LEU A 72 -9.41 7.78 15.52
C LEU A 72 -10.70 7.54 14.73
N LEU A 73 -10.68 7.77 13.42
CA LEU A 73 -11.84 7.52 12.57
C LEU A 73 -12.21 6.03 12.52
N ALA A 74 -11.21 5.14 12.45
CA ALA A 74 -11.45 3.71 12.50
C ALA A 74 -12.05 3.27 13.86
N GLN A 75 -11.55 3.80 14.97
CA GLN A 75 -12.07 3.53 16.31
C GLN A 75 -13.53 3.99 16.45
N GLU A 76 -13.86 5.18 15.97
CA GLU A 76 -15.22 5.72 16.01
C GLU A 76 -16.19 4.88 15.16
N LEU A 77 -15.76 4.47 13.95
CA LEU A 77 -16.53 3.57 13.10
C LEU A 77 -16.74 2.19 13.75
N ILE A 78 -15.70 1.62 14.36
CA ILE A 78 -15.80 0.33 15.06
C ILE A 78 -16.69 0.45 16.30
N HIS A 79 -16.57 1.51 17.09
CA HIS A 79 -17.42 1.73 18.25
C HIS A 79 -18.92 1.82 17.88
N SER A 80 -19.22 2.35 16.70
CA SER A 80 -20.59 2.36 16.18
C SER A 80 -21.13 0.95 15.85
N LEU A 81 -20.28 -0.05 15.57
CA LEU A 81 -20.69 -1.46 15.42
C LEU A 81 -21.31 -1.98 16.73
N GLU A 82 -20.64 -1.70 17.85
CA GLU A 82 -20.96 -2.29 19.15
C GLU A 82 -22.24 -1.70 19.75
N SER A 83 -22.62 -0.49 19.35
CA SER A 83 -23.69 0.27 19.99
C SER A 83 -25.03 0.24 19.22
N ARG A 84 -25.05 0.02 17.90
CA ARG A 84 -26.29 0.12 17.09
C ARG A 84 -26.34 -0.88 15.94
N ARG A 85 -27.28 -1.84 16.02
CA ARG A 85 -27.55 -2.91 15.03
C ARG A 85 -26.28 -3.63 14.54
N PRO A 86 -25.63 -4.41 15.42
CA PRO A 86 -24.37 -5.09 15.12
C PRO A 86 -24.46 -6.04 13.90
N ASP A 87 -25.65 -6.54 13.59
CA ASP A 87 -25.85 -7.61 12.60
C ASP A 87 -25.85 -7.12 11.14
N ALA A 88 -25.77 -5.81 10.90
CA ALA A 88 -25.92 -5.24 9.57
C ALA A 88 -24.68 -4.47 9.07
N ASN A 89 -23.81 -4.03 9.97
CA ASN A 89 -22.56 -3.36 9.62
C ASN A 89 -21.41 -4.38 9.65
N VAL A 90 -20.57 -4.39 8.62
CA VAL A 90 -19.45 -5.32 8.46
C VAL A 90 -18.19 -4.55 8.14
N VAL A 91 -17.06 -4.98 8.72
CA VAL A 91 -15.74 -4.44 8.44
C VAL A 91 -14.85 -5.53 7.87
N PHE A 92 -14.33 -5.32 6.66
CA PHE A 92 -13.32 -6.20 6.07
C PHE A 92 -11.95 -5.60 6.28
N LYS A 93 -11.07 -6.31 7.00
CA LYS A 93 -9.65 -5.99 7.06
C LYS A 93 -8.91 -6.80 6.00
N LEU A 94 -8.27 -6.11 5.07
CA LEU A 94 -7.47 -6.69 4.01
C LEU A 94 -6.00 -6.34 4.25
N ASP A 95 -5.15 -7.37 4.26
CA ASP A 95 -3.69 -7.24 4.36
C ASP A 95 -3.06 -7.67 3.03
N MET A 96 -2.28 -6.79 2.41
CA MET A 96 -1.61 -7.08 1.13
C MET A 96 -0.31 -7.85 1.36
N ALA A 97 -0.38 -9.17 1.21
CA ALA A 97 0.80 -10.02 1.35
C ALA A 97 1.94 -9.60 0.41
N LYS A 98 3.10 -9.22 0.99
CA LYS A 98 4.30 -8.75 0.28
C LYS A 98 4.00 -7.60 -0.70
N ALA A 99 3.25 -6.61 -0.22
CA ALA A 99 2.71 -5.52 -1.03
C ALA A 99 3.76 -4.84 -1.93
N TYR A 100 4.95 -4.56 -1.40
CA TYR A 100 6.04 -3.94 -2.16
C TYR A 100 6.62 -4.88 -3.21
N ASP A 101 6.89 -6.14 -2.88
CA ASP A 101 7.56 -7.09 -3.77
C ASP A 101 6.69 -7.52 -4.97
N ARG A 102 5.36 -7.33 -4.87
CA ARG A 102 4.40 -7.81 -5.87
C ARG A 102 3.89 -6.74 -6.84
N VAL A 103 4.25 -5.47 -6.66
CA VAL A 103 3.80 -4.39 -7.55
C VAL A 103 4.27 -4.66 -8.99
N SER A 104 3.34 -4.83 -9.92
CA SER A 104 3.67 -4.87 -11.35
C SER A 104 4.10 -3.49 -11.84
N TRP A 105 5.27 -3.41 -12.47
CA TRP A 105 5.77 -2.16 -13.03
C TRP A 105 4.91 -1.64 -14.17
N GLU A 106 4.44 -2.52 -15.04
CA GLU A 106 3.55 -2.16 -16.15
C GLU A 106 2.24 -1.56 -15.63
N PHE A 107 1.65 -2.17 -14.60
CA PHE A 107 0.48 -1.62 -13.92
C PHE A 107 0.76 -0.23 -13.33
N LEU A 108 1.89 -0.07 -12.63
CA LEU A 108 2.29 1.22 -12.06
C LEU A 108 2.43 2.30 -13.16
N TYR A 109 3.06 1.98 -14.28
CA TYR A 109 3.23 2.94 -15.38
C TYR A 109 1.88 3.38 -15.96
N GLN A 110 0.95 2.44 -16.16
CA GLN A 110 -0.40 2.75 -16.61
C GLN A 110 -1.17 3.62 -15.61
N VAL A 111 -1.02 3.35 -14.30
CA VAL A 111 -1.62 4.18 -13.24
C VAL A 111 -1.06 5.59 -13.28
N LEU A 112 0.26 5.76 -13.41
CA LEU A 112 0.90 7.07 -13.52
C LEU A 112 0.42 7.82 -14.77
N GLN A 113 0.32 7.13 -15.90
CA GLN A 113 -0.19 7.71 -17.15
C GLN A 113 -1.65 8.18 -17.00
N ARG A 114 -2.53 7.35 -16.42
CA ARG A 114 -3.94 7.70 -16.17
C ARG A 114 -4.10 8.84 -15.15
N LYS A 115 -3.14 9.01 -14.24
CA LYS A 115 -3.08 10.15 -13.32
C LYS A 115 -2.49 11.42 -13.95
N GLY A 116 -2.12 11.38 -15.23
CA GLY A 116 -1.61 12.54 -15.97
C GLY A 116 -0.15 12.87 -15.70
N PHE A 117 0.65 11.92 -15.17
CA PHE A 117 2.08 12.15 -15.00
C PHE A 117 2.77 12.28 -16.38
N PRO A 118 3.66 13.26 -16.57
CA PRO A 118 4.38 13.42 -17.83
C PRO A 118 5.23 12.19 -18.17
N GLN A 119 5.34 11.85 -19.45
CA GLN A 119 6.13 10.70 -19.90
C GLN A 119 7.59 10.75 -19.44
N ARG A 120 8.16 11.95 -19.36
CA ARG A 120 9.50 12.17 -18.80
C ARG A 120 9.60 11.70 -17.34
N TRP A 121 8.59 11.97 -16.52
CA TRP A 121 8.55 11.52 -15.13
C TRP A 121 8.40 10.01 -15.04
N ILE A 122 7.51 9.42 -15.84
CA ILE A 122 7.32 7.97 -15.93
C ILE A 122 8.64 7.30 -16.33
N GLY A 123 9.39 7.87 -17.29
CA GLY A 123 10.71 7.40 -17.67
C GLY A 123 11.75 7.47 -16.53
N LEU A 124 11.70 8.51 -15.68
CA LEU A 124 12.54 8.58 -14.48
C LEU A 124 12.18 7.47 -13.47
N VAL A 125 10.89 7.23 -13.26
CA VAL A 125 10.40 6.14 -12.39
C VAL A 125 10.85 4.79 -12.93
N ALA A 126 10.66 4.52 -14.22
CA ALA A 126 11.09 3.29 -14.85
C ALA A 126 12.60 3.07 -14.69
N ASN A 127 13.42 4.09 -14.97
CA ASN A 127 14.86 4.00 -14.76
C ASN A 127 15.26 3.76 -13.30
N ALA A 128 14.51 4.30 -12.34
CA ALA A 128 14.78 4.14 -10.92
C ALA A 128 14.45 2.73 -10.40
N ILE A 129 13.41 2.08 -10.94
CA ILE A 129 12.91 0.79 -10.41
C ILE A 129 13.29 -0.42 -11.27
N SER A 130 13.37 -0.29 -12.60
CA SER A 130 13.42 -1.45 -13.50
C SER A 130 14.82 -2.00 -13.79
N HIS A 131 15.87 -1.24 -13.47
CA HIS A 131 17.26 -1.60 -13.77
C HIS A 131 18.05 -1.98 -12.50
N CYS A 132 17.36 -2.38 -11.43
CA CYS A 132 17.97 -2.71 -10.15
C CYS A 132 18.58 -4.12 -10.18
N TRP A 133 19.85 -4.21 -9.82
CA TRP A 133 20.56 -5.48 -9.63
C TRP A 133 20.72 -5.76 -8.15
N PHE A 134 20.47 -6.99 -7.75
CA PHE A 134 20.44 -7.43 -6.37
C PHE A 134 21.47 -8.51 -6.12
N SER A 135 22.09 -8.43 -4.95
CA SER A 135 22.86 -9.51 -4.35
C SER A 135 22.38 -9.68 -2.91
N VAL A 136 22.31 -10.91 -2.40
CA VAL A 136 21.88 -11.18 -1.03
C VAL A 136 23.10 -11.23 -0.13
N LEU A 137 23.07 -10.52 0.99
CA LEU A 137 24.12 -10.59 1.99
C LEU A 137 23.88 -11.79 2.91
N VAL A 138 24.74 -12.81 2.82
CA VAL A 138 24.68 -14.03 3.63
C VAL A 138 25.96 -14.12 4.43
N ASN A 139 25.86 -14.08 5.77
CA ASN A 139 27.00 -14.14 6.69
C ASN A 139 28.13 -13.12 6.38
N GLY A 140 27.76 -11.95 5.87
CA GLY A 140 28.72 -10.89 5.52
C GLY A 140 29.26 -10.94 4.09
N GLU A 141 28.94 -11.99 3.33
CA GLU A 141 29.37 -12.14 1.94
C GLU A 141 28.21 -11.97 0.95
N HIS A 142 28.55 -11.52 -0.26
CA HIS A 142 27.60 -11.34 -1.35
C HIS A 142 27.31 -12.66 -2.05
N ALA A 143 26.05 -13.10 -2.01
CA ALA A 143 25.56 -14.29 -2.67
C ALA A 143 24.62 -13.94 -3.84
N GLY A 144 24.98 -14.42 -5.02
CA GLY A 144 24.21 -14.22 -6.26
C GLY A 144 24.23 -12.80 -6.81
N PHE A 145 23.82 -12.66 -8.07
CA PHE A 145 23.65 -11.37 -8.73
C PHE A 145 22.53 -11.48 -9.77
N PHE A 146 21.36 -10.96 -9.44
CA PHE A 146 20.15 -11.11 -10.23
C PHE A 146 19.40 -9.78 -10.38
N HIS A 147 18.49 -9.71 -11.33
CA HIS A 147 17.65 -8.54 -11.56
C HIS A 147 16.23 -8.85 -11.08
N SER A 148 15.50 -7.81 -10.65
CA SER A 148 14.06 -7.97 -10.41
C SER A 148 13.29 -7.75 -11.71
N THR A 149 12.09 -8.34 -11.79
CA THR A 149 11.12 -8.15 -12.87
C THR A 149 9.87 -7.41 -12.41
N ARG A 150 9.73 -7.20 -11.10
CA ARG A 150 8.60 -6.51 -10.46
C ARG A 150 8.98 -5.98 -9.07
N GLY A 151 8.05 -5.30 -8.45
CA GLY A 151 8.13 -4.87 -7.06
C GLY A 151 8.91 -3.58 -6.85
N LEU A 152 8.81 -3.06 -5.64
CA LEU A 152 9.43 -1.82 -5.20
C LEU A 152 10.44 -2.12 -4.10
N ARG A 153 11.60 -1.46 -4.13
CA ARG A 153 12.69 -1.74 -3.17
C ARG A 153 12.32 -1.26 -1.78
N GLN A 154 12.31 -2.19 -0.83
CA GLN A 154 12.12 -1.85 0.58
C GLN A 154 13.36 -1.13 1.13
N GLY A 155 13.23 0.16 1.47
CA GLY A 155 14.35 1.01 1.90
C GLY A 155 14.78 2.07 0.86
N ASP A 156 14.16 2.08 -0.31
CA ASP A 156 14.31 3.17 -1.29
C ASP A 156 13.32 4.31 -0.99
N PRO A 157 13.77 5.58 -0.86
CA PRO A 157 12.90 6.73 -0.59
C PRO A 157 11.69 6.91 -1.52
N LEU A 158 11.76 6.44 -2.77
CA LEU A 158 10.66 6.61 -3.75
C LEU A 158 9.59 5.52 -3.65
N SER A 159 9.95 4.33 -3.17
CA SER A 159 9.06 3.17 -3.13
C SER A 159 7.72 3.43 -2.41
N PRO A 160 7.66 4.06 -1.21
CA PRO A 160 6.37 4.26 -0.53
C PRO A 160 5.41 5.15 -1.32
N ALA A 161 5.92 6.20 -1.97
CA ALA A 161 5.12 7.11 -2.78
C ALA A 161 4.56 6.42 -4.04
N LEU A 162 5.35 5.58 -4.69
CA LEU A 162 4.89 4.79 -5.84
C LEU A 162 3.87 3.74 -5.42
N PHE A 163 4.05 3.13 -4.25
CA PHE A 163 3.13 2.15 -3.72
C PHE A 163 1.74 2.76 -3.50
N VAL A 164 1.64 3.90 -2.81
CA VAL A 164 0.33 4.54 -2.57
C VAL A 164 -0.33 5.03 -3.87
N LEU A 165 0.45 5.44 -4.87
CA LEU A 165 -0.08 5.77 -6.20
C LEU A 165 -0.72 4.56 -6.88
N ALA A 166 -0.08 3.38 -6.80
CA ALA A 166 -0.62 2.14 -7.34
C ALA A 166 -1.87 1.68 -6.55
N ALA A 167 -1.80 1.71 -5.22
CA ALA A 167 -2.90 1.30 -4.35
C ALA A 167 -4.14 2.19 -4.50
N ASP A 168 -3.97 3.48 -4.81
CA ASP A 168 -5.07 4.43 -5.03
C ASP A 168 -6.02 4.01 -6.17
N TYR A 169 -5.57 3.15 -7.09
CA TYR A 169 -6.47 2.57 -8.10
C TYR A 169 -7.61 1.76 -7.45
N LEU A 170 -7.31 0.96 -6.43
CA LEU A 170 -8.30 0.20 -5.68
C LEU A 170 -9.22 1.14 -4.89
N SER A 171 -8.65 2.14 -4.21
CA SER A 171 -9.42 3.16 -3.47
C SER A 171 -10.47 3.85 -4.34
N ARG A 172 -10.07 4.29 -5.54
CA ARG A 172 -11.00 4.91 -6.51
C ARG A 172 -12.06 3.93 -7.03
N GLY A 173 -11.72 2.65 -7.14
CA GLY A 173 -12.68 1.60 -7.48
C GLY A 173 -13.75 1.45 -6.40
N LEU A 174 -13.34 1.40 -5.13
CA LEU A 174 -14.25 1.35 -3.98
C LEU A 174 -15.12 2.60 -3.89
N GLU A 175 -14.55 3.80 -4.05
CA GLU A 175 -15.32 5.05 -4.08
C GLU A 175 -16.43 5.02 -5.14
N ARG A 176 -16.10 4.59 -6.37
CA ARG A 176 -17.09 4.48 -7.45
C ARG A 176 -18.15 3.44 -7.16
N LEU A 177 -17.77 2.29 -6.62
CA LEU A 177 -18.69 1.21 -6.27
C LEU A 177 -19.73 1.69 -5.23
N PHE A 178 -19.27 2.35 -4.17
CA PHE A 178 -20.12 2.88 -3.11
C PHE A 178 -20.96 4.08 -3.57
N ALA A 179 -20.41 4.93 -4.45
CA ALA A 179 -21.19 6.00 -5.08
C ALA A 179 -22.34 5.45 -5.95
N ALA A 180 -22.11 4.34 -6.67
CA ALA A 180 -23.12 3.67 -7.48
C ALA A 180 -24.15 2.90 -6.63
N HIS A 181 -23.79 2.46 -5.43
CA HIS A 181 -24.66 1.71 -4.52
C HIS A 181 -24.67 2.33 -3.12
N PRO A 182 -25.35 3.49 -2.92
CA PRO A 182 -25.28 4.21 -1.66
C PRO A 182 -25.86 3.47 -0.46
N THR A 183 -26.67 2.43 -0.68
CA THR A 183 -27.21 1.57 0.37
C THR A 183 -26.14 0.71 1.04
N MET A 184 -24.99 0.52 0.40
CA MET A 184 -23.86 -0.23 0.95
C MET A 184 -23.03 0.59 1.95
N PHE A 185 -23.24 1.90 2.03
CA PHE A 185 -22.50 2.72 2.97
C PHE A 185 -22.79 2.26 4.40
N TYR A 186 -21.70 2.06 5.12
CA TYR A 186 -21.71 1.79 6.53
C TYR A 186 -22.65 2.76 7.27
N GLN A 187 -23.56 2.24 8.09
CA GLN A 187 -24.56 3.04 8.78
C GLN A 187 -24.02 3.53 10.11
N ALA A 188 -23.56 4.79 10.12
CA ALA A 188 -23.07 5.48 11.31
C ALA A 188 -23.71 6.87 11.41
N PRO A 189 -24.82 7.05 12.15
CA PRO A 189 -25.52 8.33 12.24
C PRO A 189 -24.61 9.46 12.75
N GLY A 190 -24.59 10.58 12.04
CA GLY A 190 -23.76 11.74 12.40
C GLY A 190 -22.30 11.65 11.94
N LEU A 191 -21.88 10.51 11.38
CA LEU A 191 -20.54 10.32 10.84
C LEU A 191 -20.52 10.50 9.31
N ILE A 192 -19.34 10.82 8.80
CA ILE A 192 -19.11 10.96 7.36
C ILE A 192 -19.30 9.58 6.70
N ARG A 193 -19.88 9.56 5.50
CA ARG A 193 -19.97 8.34 4.69
C ARG A 193 -18.57 7.90 4.28
N VAL A 194 -18.05 6.89 4.97
CA VAL A 194 -16.75 6.27 4.69
C VAL A 194 -16.98 4.92 4.04
N SER A 195 -16.37 4.69 2.87
CA SER A 195 -16.36 3.37 2.22
C SER A 195 -15.19 2.52 2.69
N HIS A 196 -14.03 3.14 2.88
CA HIS A 196 -12.81 2.48 3.31
C HIS A 196 -11.81 3.45 3.92
N LEU A 197 -10.91 2.89 4.73
CA LEU A 197 -9.74 3.54 5.30
C LEU A 197 -8.50 2.73 4.94
N ALA A 198 -7.44 3.40 4.50
CA ALA A 198 -6.19 2.77 4.11
C ALA A 198 -5.01 3.44 4.81
N TYR A 199 -4.04 2.64 5.23
CA TYR A 199 -2.74 3.10 5.67
C TYR A 199 -1.67 2.21 5.06
N ALA A 200 -0.96 2.72 4.07
CA ALA A 200 -0.03 1.91 3.29
C ALA A 200 -0.75 0.68 2.72
N ASP A 201 -0.30 -0.52 3.08
CA ASP A 201 -0.79 -1.84 2.66
C ASP A 201 -1.97 -2.37 3.50
N ASP A 202 -2.26 -1.77 4.65
CA ASP A 202 -3.46 -2.08 5.45
C ASP A 202 -4.68 -1.36 4.87
N LEU A 203 -5.74 -2.12 4.56
CA LEU A 203 -7.00 -1.59 4.04
C LEU A 203 -8.17 -2.12 4.88
N MET A 204 -9.00 -1.22 5.40
CA MET A 204 -10.27 -1.54 6.06
C MET A 204 -11.42 -1.04 5.19
N ILE A 205 -12.35 -1.93 4.83
CA ILE A 205 -13.56 -1.59 4.08
C ILE A 205 -14.75 -1.66 5.03
N PHE A 206 -15.55 -0.60 5.04
CA PHE A 206 -16.73 -0.45 5.88
C PHE A 206 -17.97 -0.60 5.02
N TYR A 207 -18.77 -1.62 5.29
CA TYR A 207 -19.88 -2.04 4.44
C TYR A 207 -21.13 -2.28 5.28
N TYR A 208 -22.27 -1.81 4.79
CA TYR A 208 -23.58 -2.16 5.32
C TYR A 208 -24.23 -3.25 4.46
N HIS A 209 -24.64 -4.32 5.11
CA HIS A 209 -25.50 -5.36 4.55
C HIS A 209 -26.82 -5.36 5.31
N GLU A 210 -27.95 -5.22 4.60
CA GLU A 210 -29.23 -5.53 5.23
C GLU A 210 -29.34 -7.06 5.36
N PRO A 211 -29.34 -7.63 6.58
CA PRO A 211 -29.49 -9.06 6.73
C PRO A 211 -30.84 -9.49 6.14
N PRO A 212 -30.90 -10.63 5.42
CA PRO A 212 -32.15 -11.09 4.86
C PRO A 212 -33.20 -11.25 5.97
N LYS A 213 -34.45 -10.83 5.69
CA LYS A 213 -35.58 -10.84 6.65
C LYS A 213 -35.88 -12.23 7.24
N TYR A 214 -35.31 -13.28 6.67
CA TYR A 214 -35.31 -14.65 7.20
C TYR A 214 -33.87 -15.16 7.20
N GLY A 215 -33.41 -15.58 8.38
CA GLY A 215 -32.01 -15.82 8.70
C GLY A 215 -31.31 -16.73 7.68
N ALA A 216 -30.39 -16.14 6.92
CA ALA A 216 -29.44 -16.87 6.12
C ALA A 216 -28.15 -16.05 6.01
N ILE A 217 -27.03 -16.74 6.24
CA ILE A 217 -25.64 -16.34 6.00
C ILE A 217 -24.91 -15.78 7.25
N THR A 218 -24.63 -16.69 8.19
CA THR A 218 -23.64 -16.53 9.27
C THR A 218 -22.33 -17.30 8.98
N TRP A 219 -21.94 -17.46 7.71
CA TRP A 219 -20.84 -18.38 7.33
C TRP A 219 -19.72 -17.78 6.46
N LEU A 220 -19.45 -16.47 6.54
CA LEU A 220 -18.33 -15.89 5.76
C LEU A 220 -17.01 -15.69 6.53
N PHE A 221 -16.91 -16.09 7.81
CA PHE A 221 -15.69 -15.88 8.60
C PHE A 221 -15.24 -17.05 9.48
N ALA A 222 -15.59 -18.28 9.13
CA ALA A 222 -14.96 -19.47 9.71
C ALA A 222 -14.03 -20.10 8.67
N GLY A 223 -12.81 -19.58 8.55
CA GLY A 223 -11.73 -20.24 7.80
C GLY A 223 -10.92 -19.33 6.88
N VAL A 224 -10.04 -18.52 7.47
CA VAL A 224 -8.68 -18.25 6.97
C VAL A 224 -7.75 -18.24 8.18
#